data_AF-A0A0G1BD33-F1
#
_entry.id   AF-A0A0G1BD33-F1
#
_cell.length_a   1.000
_cell.length_b   1.000
_cell.length_c   1.000
_cell.angle_alpha   90.00
_cell.angle_beta   90.00
_cell.angle_gamma   90.00
#
_symmetry.space_group_name_H-M   'P 1'
#
loop_
_entity.id
_entity.type
_entity.pdbx_description
1 polymer ?
#
loop_
_entity_poly.entity_id
_entity_poly.type
_entity_poly.pdbx_seq_one_letter_code
_entity_poly.pdbx_strand_id
1 'polypeptide(L)'
;KPTTYNLQPSNKGFTLVELLVTLSLFVVLTTIVIFSQSKFNGSILLTNLAYDVALTVRQAQTYGVNVREDVKETKIAEKFQHAYGVHFDTKNNHDKEFILFSDSNNSGKYNGNWDCKSSSDSCVNSYSIKRGNYISSIFIISSDTGCSSVDGGCSVDKLDITFLRPDPNARFDSPSKNNITEAKIIISSANGDTRNVVVNSTGQISIGRGTGIAVVTFYKPYSNGNCTNYCASIGANCVSENPWSSGICPQYVYGVNKGGNSGANTTWCHTYKDEWGNPGGDLTSCNGNVTSGVSDRRVICGCQN
;
A
#
# COMPACT_ATOMS: atom_id res chain seq x y z
N LYS A 1 16.03 1.17 -83.15
CA LYS A 1 16.90 1.90 -82.19
C LYS A 1 16.24 1.79 -80.81
N PRO A 2 16.92 1.29 -79.77
CA PRO A 2 16.37 1.31 -78.43
C PRO A 2 16.50 2.74 -77.88
N THR A 3 15.42 3.28 -77.32
CA THR A 3 15.43 4.55 -76.59
C THR A 3 15.80 4.27 -75.14
N THR A 4 17.03 4.61 -74.76
CA THR A 4 17.50 4.59 -73.38
C THR A 4 17.05 5.86 -72.66
N TYR A 5 16.19 5.70 -71.66
CA TYR A 5 15.79 6.79 -70.76
C TYR A 5 16.80 6.87 -69.61
N ASN A 6 17.56 7.97 -69.56
CA ASN A 6 18.42 8.31 -68.44
C ASN A 6 17.56 8.90 -67.32
N LEU A 7 17.29 8.11 -66.28
CA LEU A 7 16.64 8.60 -65.07
C LEU A 7 17.70 9.36 -64.25
N GLN A 8 17.70 10.70 -64.34
CA GLN A 8 18.51 11.50 -63.43
C GLN A 8 17.99 11.30 -61.99
N PRO A 9 18.86 10.94 -61.03
CA PRO A 9 18.45 10.87 -59.64
C PRO A 9 18.11 12.29 -59.17
N SER A 10 16.84 12.48 -58.79
CA SER A 10 16.40 13.73 -58.18
C SER A 10 16.95 13.78 -56.77
N ASN A 11 18.08 14.47 -56.58
CA ASN A 11 18.62 14.82 -55.26
C ASN A 11 17.70 15.86 -54.61
N LYS A 12 16.53 15.42 -54.15
CA LYS A 12 15.62 16.25 -53.36
C LYS A 12 16.14 16.31 -51.93
N GLY A 13 16.64 17.48 -51.53
CA GLY A 13 16.92 17.79 -50.13
C GLY A 13 15.62 17.95 -49.33
N PHE A 14 15.72 17.85 -48.01
CA PHE A 14 14.62 18.17 -47.10
C PHE A 14 14.28 19.66 -47.18
N THR A 15 12.98 19.97 -47.24
CA THR A 15 12.55 21.37 -47.12
C THR A 15 12.72 21.85 -45.68
N LEU A 16 12.97 23.16 -45.49
CA LEU A 16 13.12 23.76 -44.17
C LEU A 16 11.86 23.53 -43.30
N VAL A 17 10.69 23.54 -43.94
CA VAL A 17 9.40 23.29 -43.27
C VAL A 17 9.30 21.83 -42.79
N GLU A 18 9.70 20.84 -43.58
CA GLU A 18 9.71 19.44 -43.13
C GLU A 18 10.65 19.22 -41.94
N LEU A 19 11.83 19.84 -41.93
CA LEU A 19 12.75 19.77 -40.79
C LEU A 19 12.11 20.34 -39.51
N LEU A 20 11.42 21.48 -39.60
CA LEU A 20 10.72 22.07 -38.46
C LEU A 20 9.60 21.17 -37.92
N VAL A 21 8.82 20.55 -38.82
CA VAL A 21 7.74 19.64 -38.42
C VAL A 21 8.32 18.40 -37.73
N THR A 22 9.38 17.79 -38.26
CA THR A 22 10.02 16.62 -37.64
C THR A 22 10.64 16.94 -36.26
N LEU A 23 11.30 18.09 -36.11
CA LEU A 23 11.82 18.54 -34.81
C LEU A 23 10.70 18.76 -33.80
N SER A 24 9.57 19.35 -34.22
CA SER A 24 8.42 19.54 -33.34
C SER A 24 7.86 18.21 -32.83
N LEU A 25 7.74 17.21 -33.71
CA LEU A 25 7.28 15.87 -33.34
C LEU A 25 8.27 15.17 -32.41
N PHE A 26 9.58 15.30 -32.68
CA PHE A 26 10.62 14.71 -31.84
C PHE A 26 10.60 15.27 -30.42
N VAL A 27 10.43 16.59 -30.26
CA VAL A 27 10.31 17.22 -28.94
C VAL A 27 9.09 16.67 -28.19
N VAL A 28 7.92 16.62 -28.83
CA VAL A 28 6.69 16.10 -28.20
C VAL A 28 6.87 14.65 -27.75
N LEU A 29 7.40 13.78 -28.62
CA LEU A 29 7.63 12.37 -28.29
C LEU A 29 8.64 12.22 -27.14
N THR A 30 9.73 12.99 -27.17
CA THR A 30 10.76 12.94 -26.13
C THR A 30 10.20 13.37 -24.77
N THR A 31 9.37 14.41 -24.74
CA THR A 31 8.70 14.84 -23.52
C THR A 31 7.83 13.73 -22.91
N ILE A 32 7.00 13.07 -23.73
CA ILE A 32 6.16 11.95 -23.27
C ILE A 32 7.01 10.82 -22.69
N VAL A 33 8.10 10.45 -23.38
CA VAL A 33 9.00 9.38 -22.93
C VAL A 33 9.66 9.73 -21.60
N ILE A 34 10.21 10.93 -21.44
CA ILE A 34 10.87 11.35 -20.20
C ILE A 34 9.91 11.31 -19.00
N PHE A 35 8.69 11.84 -19.16
CA PHE A 35 7.70 11.79 -18.08
C PHE A 35 7.27 10.36 -17.75
N SER A 36 7.14 9.48 -18.75
CA SER A 36 6.81 8.07 -18.54
C SER A 36 7.92 7.31 -17.79
N GLN A 37 9.19 7.61 -18.10
CA GLN A 37 10.35 6.96 -17.47
C GLN A 37 10.45 7.26 -15.97
N SER A 38 10.13 8.50 -15.55
CA SER A 38 10.15 8.88 -14.13
C SER A 38 9.14 8.07 -13.31
N LYS A 39 7.90 7.92 -13.82
CA LYS A 39 6.86 7.10 -13.16
C LYS A 39 7.24 5.62 -13.09
N PHE A 40 7.80 5.07 -14.18
CA PHE A 40 8.23 3.69 -14.23
C PHE A 40 9.36 3.40 -13.22
N ASN A 41 10.36 4.27 -13.16
CA ASN A 41 11.46 4.16 -12.20
C ASN A 41 10.94 4.18 -10.75
N GLY A 42 9.99 5.08 -10.42
CA GLY A 42 9.37 5.14 -9.09
C GLY A 42 8.63 3.85 -8.72
N SER A 43 7.81 3.32 -9.63
CA SER A 43 7.04 2.08 -9.40
C SER A 43 7.93 0.86 -9.22
N ILE A 44 9.06 0.74 -9.95
CA ILE A 44 10.02 -0.35 -9.74
C ILE A 44 10.65 -0.25 -8.36
N LEU A 45 11.13 0.94 -7.98
CA LEU A 45 11.78 1.14 -6.69
C LEU A 45 10.86 0.84 -5.52
N LEU A 46 9.59 1.26 -5.62
CA LEU A 46 8.56 0.95 -4.64
C LEU A 46 8.27 -0.56 -4.57
N THR A 47 8.23 -1.22 -5.72
CA THR A 47 8.00 -2.66 -5.80
C THR A 47 9.17 -3.44 -5.19
N ASN A 48 10.41 -3.05 -5.51
CA ASN A 48 11.62 -3.65 -4.92
C ASN A 48 11.62 -3.48 -3.40
N LEU A 49 11.28 -2.30 -2.89
CA LEU A 49 11.17 -2.06 -1.46
C LEU A 49 10.13 -2.95 -0.78
N ALA A 50 8.96 -3.14 -1.41
CA ALA A 50 7.95 -4.07 -0.89
C ALA A 50 8.46 -5.52 -0.87
N TYR A 51 9.23 -5.94 -1.88
CA TYR A 51 9.92 -7.22 -1.87
C TYR A 51 10.99 -7.30 -0.79
N ASP A 52 11.81 -6.27 -0.59
CA ASP A 52 12.85 -6.25 0.44
C ASP A 52 12.25 -6.41 1.84
N VAL A 53 11.13 -5.72 2.13
CA VAL A 53 10.38 -5.89 3.38
C VAL A 53 9.86 -7.31 3.51
N ALA A 54 9.16 -7.84 2.50
CA ALA A 54 8.60 -9.19 2.54
C ALA A 54 9.68 -10.29 2.68
N LEU A 55 10.81 -10.13 1.98
CA LEU A 55 11.96 -11.03 2.07
C LEU A 55 12.62 -10.96 3.44
N THR A 56 12.71 -9.78 4.04
CA THR A 56 13.26 -9.63 5.40
C THR A 56 12.37 -10.30 6.44
N VAL A 57 11.04 -10.18 6.32
CA VAL A 57 10.11 -10.93 7.19
C VAL A 57 10.24 -12.44 6.97
N ARG A 58 10.37 -12.90 5.71
CA ARG A 58 10.61 -14.32 5.40
C ARG A 58 11.96 -14.81 5.97
N GLN A 59 12.97 -13.96 5.95
CA GLN A 59 14.28 -14.22 6.52
C GLN A 59 14.19 -14.36 8.04
N ALA A 60 13.45 -13.47 8.73
CA ALA A 60 13.17 -13.59 10.16
C ALA A 60 12.46 -14.92 10.49
N GLN A 61 11.44 -15.29 9.70
CA GLN A 61 10.75 -16.59 9.84
C GLN A 61 11.72 -17.77 9.69
N THR A 62 12.60 -17.71 8.69
CA THR A 62 13.59 -18.76 8.44
C THR A 62 14.56 -18.89 9.62
N TYR A 63 15.03 -17.79 10.19
CA TYR A 63 15.95 -17.80 11.34
C TYR A 63 15.28 -18.22 12.64
N GLY A 64 14.04 -17.80 12.87
CA GLY A 64 13.24 -18.19 14.04
C GLY A 64 12.91 -19.68 14.06
N VAL A 65 12.70 -20.29 12.89
CA VAL A 65 12.34 -21.72 12.76
C VAL A 65 13.58 -22.62 12.67
N ASN A 66 14.61 -22.26 11.89
CA ASN A 66 15.73 -23.15 11.55
C ASN A 66 16.96 -23.06 12.48
N VAL A 67 16.78 -22.60 13.72
CA VAL A 67 17.85 -22.51 14.73
C VAL A 67 19.07 -21.73 14.23
N ARG A 68 19.04 -20.41 14.42
CA ARG A 68 20.21 -19.56 14.23
C ARG A 68 20.76 -19.14 15.60
N GLU A 69 22.08 -19.09 15.73
CA GLU A 69 22.70 -18.63 16.97
C GLU A 69 22.53 -17.12 17.14
N ASP A 70 22.18 -16.72 18.37
CA ASP A 70 22.35 -15.34 18.80
C ASP A 70 23.78 -15.12 19.27
N VAL A 71 24.51 -14.28 18.53
CA VAL A 71 25.91 -13.95 18.80
C VAL A 71 26.10 -13.13 20.07
N LYS A 72 25.04 -12.51 20.60
CA LYS A 72 25.08 -11.78 21.88
C LYS A 72 24.91 -12.69 23.09
N GLU A 73 24.27 -13.84 22.93
CA GLU A 73 24.05 -14.76 24.05
C GLU A 73 25.36 -15.47 24.40
N THR A 74 25.71 -15.48 25.69
CA THR A 74 26.98 -16.05 26.17
C THR A 74 26.82 -17.50 26.63
N LYS A 75 25.60 -17.90 27.01
CA LYS A 75 25.28 -19.26 27.44
C LYS A 75 24.94 -20.12 26.23
N ILE A 76 25.74 -21.16 26.01
CA ILE A 76 25.61 -22.10 24.87
C ILE A 76 24.19 -22.70 24.77
N ALA A 77 23.52 -22.95 25.89
CA ALA A 77 22.18 -23.53 25.92
C ALA A 77 21.07 -22.57 25.45
N GLU A 78 21.25 -21.26 25.63
CA GLU A 78 20.23 -20.23 25.34
C GLU A 78 20.43 -19.62 23.93
N LYS A 79 21.65 -19.69 23.36
CA LYS A 79 22.02 -19.18 22.02
C LYS A 79 21.07 -19.56 20.87
N PHE A 80 20.34 -20.65 21.00
CA PHE A 80 19.51 -21.25 19.95
C PHE A 80 18.01 -21.16 20.24
N GLN A 81 17.62 -20.43 21.29
CA GLN A 81 16.24 -20.39 21.81
C GLN A 81 15.53 -19.06 21.56
N HIS A 82 16.19 -18.10 20.91
CA HIS A 82 15.64 -16.76 20.70
C HIS A 82 14.75 -16.68 19.45
N ALA A 83 13.73 -15.83 19.53
CA ALA A 83 12.88 -15.53 18.39
C ALA A 83 13.60 -14.55 17.46
N TYR A 84 13.34 -14.65 16.16
CA TYR A 84 13.79 -13.65 15.19
C TYR A 84 12.61 -12.85 14.68
N GLY A 85 12.80 -11.55 14.49
CA GLY A 85 11.71 -10.68 14.07
C GLY A 85 12.14 -9.45 13.30
N VAL A 86 11.14 -8.77 12.75
CA VAL A 86 11.29 -7.48 12.08
C VAL A 86 10.54 -6.41 12.85
N HIS A 87 11.25 -5.33 13.13
CA HIS A 87 10.76 -4.17 13.86
C HIS A 87 10.45 -3.03 12.89
N PHE A 88 9.24 -2.49 13.00
CA PHE A 88 8.77 -1.32 12.27
C PHE A 88 8.31 -0.23 13.24
N ASP A 89 8.65 1.01 12.93
CA ASP A 89 8.17 2.19 13.64
C ASP A 89 8.02 3.35 12.66
N THR A 90 6.87 4.02 12.66
CA THR A 90 6.60 5.18 11.81
C THR A 90 6.77 6.53 12.52
N LYS A 91 7.11 6.54 13.81
CA LYS A 91 7.37 7.75 14.59
C LYS A 91 8.85 8.14 14.56
N ASN A 92 9.15 9.36 15.02
CA ASN A 92 10.51 9.89 15.18
C ASN A 92 11.40 9.81 13.92
N ASN A 93 10.80 9.89 12.72
CA ASN A 93 11.47 9.73 11.43
C ASN A 93 12.07 8.33 11.16
N HIS A 94 11.54 7.30 11.83
CA HIS A 94 11.88 5.90 11.55
C HIS A 94 11.02 5.27 10.44
N ASP A 95 10.13 6.05 9.83
CA ASP A 95 9.32 5.67 8.65
C ASP A 95 10.17 5.28 7.43
N LYS A 96 11.47 5.56 7.46
CA LYS A 96 12.44 5.25 6.40
C LYS A 96 13.42 4.17 6.79
N GLU A 97 13.15 3.39 7.82
CA GLU A 97 13.98 2.25 8.18
C GLU A 97 13.18 1.14 8.86
N PHE A 98 13.75 -0.05 8.86
CA PHE A 98 13.23 -1.20 9.60
C PHE A 98 14.39 -2.10 10.01
N ILE A 99 14.21 -2.87 11.08
CA ILE A 99 15.31 -3.61 11.71
C ILE A 99 14.97 -5.09 11.77
N LEU A 100 15.91 -5.93 11.34
CA LEU A 100 15.90 -7.36 11.63
C LEU A 100 16.65 -7.61 12.94
N PHE A 101 16.00 -8.27 13.89
CA PHE A 101 16.54 -8.51 15.21
C PHE A 101 16.34 -9.96 15.69
N SER A 102 17.09 -10.32 16.73
CA SER A 102 16.90 -11.51 17.56
C SER A 102 16.48 -11.03 18.95
N ASP A 103 15.36 -11.57 19.44
CA ASP A 103 14.76 -11.30 20.74
C ASP A 103 15.53 -12.05 21.83
N SER A 104 16.68 -11.49 22.21
CA SER A 104 17.59 -12.12 23.18
C SER A 104 17.00 -12.15 24.59
N ASN A 105 16.05 -11.24 24.89
CA ASN A 105 15.42 -11.14 26.20
C ASN A 105 14.07 -11.88 26.30
N ASN A 106 13.64 -12.55 25.22
CA ASN A 106 12.38 -13.30 25.10
C ASN A 106 11.13 -12.46 25.41
N SER A 107 11.14 -11.16 25.09
CA SER A 107 10.01 -10.24 25.30
C SER A 107 8.96 -10.29 24.20
N GLY A 108 9.27 -10.90 23.05
CA GLY A 108 8.45 -10.94 21.86
C GLY A 108 8.52 -9.67 21.00
N LYS A 109 9.39 -8.72 21.31
CA LYS A 109 9.47 -7.40 20.65
C LYS A 109 10.90 -6.88 20.59
N TYR A 110 11.12 -5.80 19.83
CA TYR A 110 12.42 -5.14 19.81
C TYR A 110 12.56 -4.12 20.95
N ASN A 111 13.56 -4.36 21.79
CA ASN A 111 14.02 -3.55 22.90
C ASN A 111 15.42 -2.96 22.66
N GLY A 112 15.78 -2.75 21.40
CA GLY A 112 17.02 -2.09 21.01
C GLY A 112 16.87 -0.67 20.53
N ASN A 113 18.01 -0.06 20.21
CA ASN A 113 18.08 1.26 19.59
C ASN A 113 18.33 1.14 18.08
N TRP A 114 17.88 2.14 17.31
CA TRP A 114 18.00 2.17 15.85
C TRP A 114 19.45 2.19 15.34
N ASP A 115 20.39 2.59 16.19
CA ASP A 115 21.83 2.57 15.87
C ASP A 115 22.44 1.16 15.81
N CYS A 116 21.70 0.12 16.21
CA CYS A 116 22.14 -1.27 16.29
C CYS A 116 23.42 -1.48 17.11
N LYS A 117 23.77 -0.54 18.00
CA LYS A 117 24.98 -0.59 18.83
C LYS A 117 24.68 -0.94 20.28
N SER A 118 23.57 -0.43 20.80
CA SER A 118 23.20 -0.61 22.20
C SER A 118 21.78 -1.14 22.30
N SER A 119 21.65 -2.42 22.65
CA SER A 119 20.35 -3.08 22.74
C SER A 119 20.41 -4.31 23.62
N SER A 120 19.32 -4.52 24.38
CA SER A 120 19.10 -5.79 25.11
C SER A 120 18.92 -6.96 24.13
N ASP A 121 18.38 -6.68 22.95
CA ASP A 121 18.26 -7.62 21.83
C ASP A 121 19.44 -7.56 20.89
N SER A 122 19.64 -8.59 20.08
CA SER A 122 20.67 -8.61 19.04
C SER A 122 20.14 -8.00 17.75
N CYS A 123 20.66 -6.84 17.34
CA CYS A 123 20.36 -6.32 16.01
C CYS A 123 21.14 -7.13 14.97
N VAL A 124 20.42 -7.79 14.06
CA VAL A 124 21.01 -8.58 12.99
C VAL A 124 21.36 -7.68 11.81
N ASN A 125 20.44 -6.81 11.41
CA ASN A 125 20.66 -5.84 10.34
C ASN A 125 19.64 -4.70 10.41
N SER A 126 20.06 -3.49 10.03
CA SER A 126 19.16 -2.36 9.81
C SER A 126 19.08 -2.01 8.32
N TYR A 127 17.86 -1.77 7.84
CA TYR A 127 17.58 -1.50 6.43
C TYR A 127 17.09 -0.05 6.30
N SER A 128 17.87 0.78 5.60
CA SER A 128 17.46 2.14 5.26
C SER A 128 16.70 2.16 3.93
N ILE A 129 15.54 2.77 3.96
CA ILE A 129 14.68 3.01 2.80
C ILE A 129 15.22 4.23 2.04
N LYS A 130 15.47 4.05 0.74
CA LYS A 130 16.11 5.06 -0.10
C LYS A 130 15.12 5.68 -1.09
N ARG A 131 15.57 6.78 -1.72
CA ARG A 131 14.92 7.40 -2.90
C ARG A 131 13.51 7.95 -2.64
N GLY A 132 13.28 8.47 -1.44
CA GLY A 132 12.02 9.15 -1.09
C GLY A 132 10.83 8.23 -0.88
N ASN A 133 11.04 6.91 -0.87
CA ASN A 133 10.04 5.96 -0.39
C ASN A 133 10.05 5.91 1.14
N TYR A 134 8.94 5.52 1.73
CA TYR A 134 8.76 5.44 3.18
C TYR A 134 7.59 4.52 3.53
N ILE A 135 7.55 4.05 4.77
CA ILE A 135 6.42 3.34 5.36
C ILE A 135 5.40 4.39 5.78
N SER A 136 4.29 4.45 5.06
CA SER A 136 3.26 5.46 5.29
C SER A 136 2.38 5.18 6.50
N SER A 137 2.06 3.90 6.72
CA SER A 137 1.17 3.45 7.78
C SER A 137 1.28 1.94 7.96
N ILE A 138 0.96 1.48 9.16
CA ILE A 138 0.89 0.07 9.50
C ILE A 138 -0.53 -0.19 10.01
N PHE A 139 -1.25 -1.07 9.34
CA PHE A 139 -2.58 -1.51 9.75
C PHE A 139 -2.51 -2.91 10.35
N ILE A 140 -3.32 -3.15 11.37
CA ILE A 140 -3.44 -4.47 11.99
C ILE A 140 -4.91 -4.87 12.06
N ILE A 141 -5.14 -6.20 12.02
CA ILE A 141 -6.39 -6.81 12.41
C ILE A 141 -6.20 -7.46 13.78
N SER A 142 -6.99 -7.05 14.76
CA SER A 142 -6.95 -7.58 16.12
C SER A 142 -8.35 -7.91 16.64
N SER A 143 -8.42 -8.55 17.81
CA SER A 143 -9.69 -8.76 18.52
C SER A 143 -10.20 -7.51 19.24
N ASP A 144 -9.48 -6.38 19.14
CA ASP A 144 -9.88 -5.13 19.80
C ASP A 144 -11.07 -4.49 19.07
N THR A 145 -11.94 -3.83 19.82
CA THR A 145 -13.09 -3.10 19.27
C THR A 145 -12.62 -2.06 18.23
N GLY A 146 -13.15 -2.12 17.01
CA GLY A 146 -12.80 -1.20 15.91
C GLY A 146 -11.48 -1.52 15.20
N CYS A 147 -10.87 -2.66 15.48
CA CYS A 147 -9.65 -3.15 14.83
C CYS A 147 -9.86 -4.46 14.07
N SER A 148 -11.11 -4.84 13.80
CA SER A 148 -11.42 -6.10 13.14
C SER A 148 -11.30 -6.01 11.62
N SER A 149 -11.37 -7.16 10.93
CA SER A 149 -11.35 -7.20 9.46
C SER A 149 -12.56 -6.51 8.83
N VAL A 150 -13.71 -6.50 9.50
CA VAL A 150 -14.92 -5.80 9.03
C VAL A 150 -14.81 -4.28 9.19
N ASP A 151 -13.99 -3.81 10.12
CA ASP A 151 -13.72 -2.39 10.35
C ASP A 151 -12.62 -1.84 9.42
N GLY A 152 -12.00 -2.72 8.62
CA GLY A 152 -10.82 -2.37 7.80
C GLY A 152 -9.50 -2.33 8.60
N GLY A 153 -9.51 -2.80 9.85
CA GLY A 153 -8.38 -2.76 10.76
C GLY A 153 -8.15 -1.39 11.41
N CYS A 154 -7.10 -1.31 12.23
CA CYS A 154 -6.69 -0.05 12.85
C CYS A 154 -5.21 0.22 12.62
N SER A 155 -4.85 1.50 12.58
CA SER A 155 -3.47 1.93 12.39
C SER A 155 -2.68 1.85 13.70
N VAL A 156 -1.43 1.45 13.60
CA VAL A 156 -0.45 1.46 14.71
C VAL A 156 0.82 2.15 14.24
N ASP A 157 1.57 2.71 15.20
CA ASP A 157 2.85 3.36 14.92
C ASP A 157 4.02 2.39 15.00
N LYS A 158 3.95 1.43 15.91
CA LYS A 158 5.00 0.46 16.20
C LYS A 158 4.46 -0.95 16.00
N LEU A 159 5.22 -1.79 15.29
CA LEU A 159 4.89 -3.19 15.09
C LEU A 159 6.15 -4.04 15.08
N ASP A 160 6.14 -5.09 15.89
CA ASP A 160 7.15 -6.13 15.92
C ASP A 160 6.52 -7.44 15.42
N ILE A 161 7.15 -8.07 14.42
CA ILE A 161 6.71 -9.36 13.88
C ILE A 161 7.80 -10.39 14.19
N THR A 162 7.52 -11.33 15.08
CA THR A 162 8.48 -12.34 15.54
C THR A 162 8.06 -13.76 15.19
N PHE A 163 9.05 -14.64 15.03
CA PHE A 163 8.88 -16.06 14.77
C PHE A 163 9.74 -16.86 15.75
N LEU A 164 9.12 -17.85 16.41
CA LEU A 164 9.80 -18.66 17.41
C LEU A 164 9.50 -20.14 17.20
N ARG A 165 10.57 -20.92 17.08
CA ARG A 165 10.51 -22.37 17.04
C ARG A 165 9.71 -22.98 18.21
N PRO A 166 9.09 -24.16 18.01
CA PRO A 166 8.98 -24.90 16.75
C PRO A 166 7.86 -24.37 15.83
N ASP A 167 7.21 -23.28 16.20
CA ASP A 167 6.00 -22.79 15.52
C ASP A 167 6.35 -21.83 14.37
N PRO A 168 5.94 -22.12 13.11
CA PRO A 168 6.14 -21.21 11.99
C PRO A 168 5.17 -20.00 11.98
N ASN A 169 4.19 -19.97 12.90
CA ASN A 169 3.24 -18.88 13.04
C ASN A 169 3.93 -17.56 13.40
N ALA A 170 3.41 -16.46 12.83
CA ALA A 170 3.84 -15.13 13.16
C ALA A 170 3.24 -14.70 14.50
N ARG A 171 4.06 -14.14 15.38
CA ARG A 171 3.65 -13.44 16.59
C ARG A 171 3.82 -11.95 16.36
N PHE A 172 2.87 -11.18 16.85
CA PHE A 172 2.85 -9.74 16.66
C PHE A 172 2.84 -9.06 18.03
N ASP A 173 3.69 -8.06 18.20
CA ASP A 173 3.62 -7.13 19.32
C ASP A 173 3.40 -5.71 18.77
N SER A 174 2.44 -5.01 19.34
CA SER A 174 2.21 -3.59 19.10
C SER A 174 1.68 -2.97 20.39
N PRO A 175 2.17 -1.79 20.82
CA PRO A 175 1.77 -1.20 22.08
C PRO A 175 0.25 -1.05 22.21
N SER A 176 -0.31 -1.58 23.30
CA SER A 176 -1.74 -1.51 23.64
C SER A 176 -2.68 -2.24 22.67
N LYS A 177 -2.18 -3.23 21.91
CA LYS A 177 -2.97 -4.08 21.01
C LYS A 177 -2.80 -5.55 21.38
N ASN A 178 -3.89 -6.31 21.31
CA ASN A 178 -3.90 -7.71 21.73
C ASN A 178 -4.44 -8.63 20.62
N ASN A 179 -3.96 -9.87 20.58
CA ASN A 179 -4.43 -10.92 19.64
C ASN A 179 -4.49 -10.44 18.19
N ILE A 180 -3.39 -9.87 17.71
CA ILE A 180 -3.26 -9.47 16.31
C ILE A 180 -3.21 -10.72 15.44
N THR A 181 -4.01 -10.74 14.38
CA THR A 181 -4.16 -11.87 13.45
C THR A 181 -3.58 -11.59 12.07
N GLU A 182 -3.52 -10.32 11.67
CA GLU A 182 -2.94 -9.86 10.42
C GLU A 182 -2.27 -8.51 10.64
N ALA A 183 -1.13 -8.30 9.99
CA ALA A 183 -0.47 -7.01 9.90
C ALA A 183 -0.22 -6.63 8.44
N LYS A 184 -0.43 -5.36 8.12
CA LYS A 184 -0.34 -4.78 6.78
C LYS A 184 0.55 -3.54 6.81
N ILE A 185 1.73 -3.66 6.21
CA ILE A 185 2.70 -2.59 6.10
C ILE A 185 2.47 -1.87 4.78
N ILE A 186 2.10 -0.60 4.81
CA ILE A 186 1.82 0.20 3.60
C ILE A 186 3.02 1.08 3.30
N ILE A 187 3.59 0.86 2.13
CA ILE A 187 4.76 1.54 1.62
C ILE A 187 4.32 2.51 0.55
N SER A 188 4.78 3.75 0.66
CA SER A 188 4.45 4.83 -0.27
C SER A 188 5.70 5.38 -0.94
N SER A 189 5.55 5.79 -2.19
CA SER A 189 6.55 6.58 -2.90
C SER A 189 6.24 8.07 -2.79
N ALA A 190 7.26 8.92 -2.97
CA ALA A 190 7.07 10.37 -3.08
C ALA A 190 6.09 10.79 -4.19
N ASN A 191 5.88 9.93 -5.19
CA ASN A 191 4.95 10.15 -6.30
C ASN A 191 3.49 9.75 -5.98
N GLY A 192 3.20 9.25 -4.77
CA GLY A 192 1.85 8.84 -4.34
C GLY A 192 1.47 7.39 -4.65
N ASP A 193 2.32 6.65 -5.37
CA ASP A 193 2.13 5.22 -5.58
C ASP A 193 2.28 4.44 -4.27
N THR A 194 1.43 3.43 -4.07
CA THR A 194 1.44 2.60 -2.86
C THR A 194 1.55 1.10 -3.15
N ARG A 195 2.20 0.38 -2.24
CA ARG A 195 2.27 -1.08 -2.16
C ARG A 195 2.01 -1.49 -0.72
N ASN A 196 1.50 -2.71 -0.54
CA ASN A 196 1.31 -3.27 0.79
C ASN A 196 2.02 -4.62 0.90
N VAL A 197 2.51 -4.90 2.11
CA VAL A 197 3.00 -6.21 2.51
C VAL A 197 2.11 -6.70 3.65
N VAL A 198 1.45 -7.83 3.46
CA VAL A 198 0.53 -8.41 4.44
C VAL A 198 1.15 -9.66 5.03
N VAL A 199 1.15 -9.75 6.36
CA VAL A 199 1.64 -10.89 7.14
C VAL A 199 0.50 -11.40 8.01
N ASN A 200 0.14 -12.66 7.86
CA ASN A 200 -0.87 -13.34 8.68
C ASN A 200 -0.23 -14.05 9.88
N SER A 201 -1.03 -14.29 10.92
CA SER A 201 -0.63 -15.08 12.11
C SER A 201 -0.16 -16.48 11.76
N THR A 202 -0.60 -17.05 10.63
CA THR A 202 -0.13 -18.34 10.11
C THR A 202 1.27 -18.27 9.46
N GLY A 203 1.91 -17.09 9.41
CA GLY A 203 3.19 -16.88 8.76
C GLY A 203 3.12 -16.75 7.23
N GLN A 204 1.91 -16.64 6.66
CA GLN A 204 1.74 -16.30 5.24
C GLN A 204 2.15 -14.84 5.01
N ILE A 205 2.93 -14.61 3.95
CA ILE A 205 3.38 -13.27 3.53
C ILE A 205 2.92 -13.05 2.10
N SER A 206 2.28 -11.92 1.84
CA SER A 206 1.81 -11.53 0.51
C SER A 206 2.13 -10.07 0.21
N ILE A 207 2.20 -9.73 -1.07
CA ILE A 207 2.49 -8.38 -1.55
C ILE A 207 1.36 -7.95 -2.47
N GLY A 208 0.81 -6.76 -2.22
CA GLY A 208 -0.28 -6.18 -2.98
C GLY A 208 0.01 -4.77 -3.50
N ARG A 209 -0.89 -4.27 -4.33
CA ARG A 209 -0.92 -2.87 -4.76
C ARG A 209 -1.93 -2.10 -3.92
N GLY A 210 -1.73 -0.78 -3.80
CA GLY A 210 -2.66 0.07 -3.05
C GLY A 210 -2.50 -0.07 -1.54
N THR A 211 -3.44 0.53 -0.80
CA THR A 211 -3.55 0.39 0.65
C THR A 211 -4.23 -0.91 1.07
N GLY A 212 -4.88 -1.62 0.15
CA GLY A 212 -5.58 -2.87 0.45
C GLY A 212 -6.71 -2.74 1.47
N ILE A 213 -7.24 -1.53 1.68
CA ILE A 213 -8.45 -1.28 2.48
C ILE A 213 -9.63 -1.34 1.51
N ALA A 214 -10.47 -2.37 1.62
CA ALA A 214 -11.72 -2.43 0.89
C ALA A 214 -12.70 -1.44 1.53
N VAL A 215 -13.17 -0.45 0.77
CA VAL A 215 -14.27 0.42 1.19
C VAL A 215 -15.55 -0.41 1.10
N VAL A 216 -16.05 -0.89 2.23
CA VAL A 216 -17.34 -1.57 2.29
C VAL A 216 -18.43 -0.51 2.33
N THR A 217 -19.19 -0.40 1.25
CA THR A 217 -20.40 0.44 1.22
C THR A 217 -21.57 -0.39 1.75
N PHE A 218 -22.07 -0.05 2.93
CA PHE A 218 -23.28 -0.67 3.47
C PHE A 218 -24.51 0.09 2.95
N TYR A 219 -25.34 -0.59 2.16
CA TYR A 219 -26.68 -0.09 1.83
C TYR A 219 -27.67 -0.62 2.87
N LYS A 220 -28.38 0.26 3.58
CA LYS A 220 -29.56 -0.16 4.35
C LYS A 220 -30.79 -0.23 3.43
N PRO A 221 -31.67 -1.24 3.59
CA PRO A 221 -32.98 -1.20 2.96
C PRO A 221 -33.81 -0.06 3.57
N TYR A 222 -34.42 0.73 2.69
CA TYR A 222 -35.31 1.84 3.02
C TYR A 222 -36.53 1.33 3.79
N SER A 223 -36.70 1.75 5.05
CA SER A 223 -37.96 1.56 5.77
C SER A 223 -38.32 2.82 6.56
N ASN A 224 -39.59 3.22 6.43
CA ASN A 224 -40.26 4.29 7.19
C ASN A 224 -39.78 5.74 6.96
N GLY A 225 -39.34 6.08 5.75
CA GLY A 225 -39.32 7.49 5.30
C GLY A 225 -38.34 8.44 5.99
N ASN A 226 -37.46 7.95 6.86
CA ASN A 226 -36.41 8.74 7.49
C ASN A 226 -35.05 8.04 7.33
N CYS A 227 -34.11 8.67 6.61
CA CYS A 227 -32.70 8.29 6.66
C CYS A 227 -32.16 8.66 8.06
N THR A 228 -32.39 7.85 9.09
CA THR A 228 -31.78 8.08 10.40
C THR A 228 -30.29 7.76 10.33
N ASN A 229 -29.46 8.75 10.64
CA ASN A 229 -27.99 8.75 10.57
C ASN A 229 -27.37 7.55 11.29
N TYR A 230 -27.00 6.51 10.54
CA TYR A 230 -26.21 5.39 11.08
C TYR A 230 -24.81 5.86 11.50
N CYS A 231 -24.22 6.86 10.83
CA CYS A 231 -22.90 7.35 11.20
C CYS A 231 -22.86 7.98 12.62
N ALA A 232 -23.98 8.53 13.11
CA ALA A 232 -24.04 9.12 14.45
C ALA A 232 -23.98 8.05 15.56
N SER A 233 -24.48 6.83 15.30
CA SER A 233 -24.40 5.72 16.25
C SER A 233 -23.03 5.05 16.33
N ILE A 234 -22.14 5.31 15.37
CA ILE A 234 -20.78 4.73 15.33
C ILE A 234 -19.66 5.80 15.39
N GLY A 235 -20.00 7.07 15.65
CA GLY A 235 -19.02 8.15 15.80
C GLY A 235 -18.30 8.56 14.51
N ALA A 236 -18.88 8.30 13.34
CA ALA A 236 -18.28 8.64 12.04
C ALA A 236 -18.88 9.94 11.47
N ASN A 237 -18.04 10.77 10.83
CA ASN A 237 -18.50 11.97 10.11
C ASN A 237 -19.07 11.57 8.74
N CYS A 238 -20.40 11.73 8.54
CA CYS A 238 -21.00 11.55 7.21
C CYS A 238 -20.76 12.80 6.34
N VAL A 239 -20.53 12.62 5.04
CA VAL A 239 -20.73 13.67 4.03
C VAL A 239 -22.02 13.33 3.30
N SER A 240 -23.08 14.14 3.49
CA SER A 240 -24.31 13.98 2.73
C SER A 240 -24.31 14.93 1.54
N GLU A 241 -24.42 14.42 0.32
CA GLU A 241 -24.92 15.21 -0.81
C GLU A 241 -26.44 15.02 -0.90
N ASN A 242 -27.13 16.10 -1.33
CA ASN A 242 -28.59 16.32 -1.24
C ASN A 242 -29.49 15.14 -1.68
N PRO A 243 -30.72 15.04 -1.16
CA PRO A 243 -31.57 13.87 -1.31
C PRO A 243 -32.17 13.79 -2.72
N TRP A 244 -31.85 12.72 -3.44
CA TRP A 244 -32.61 12.32 -4.63
C TRP A 244 -33.91 11.65 -4.19
N SER A 245 -34.99 11.95 -4.90
CA SER A 245 -36.39 11.53 -4.67
C SER A 245 -36.67 10.04 -4.94
N SER A 246 -35.64 9.19 -4.95
CA SER A 246 -35.74 7.79 -5.34
C SER A 246 -35.25 6.87 -4.24
N GLY A 247 -35.97 6.82 -3.11
CA GLY A 247 -36.05 5.66 -2.18
C GLY A 247 -34.78 4.96 -1.71
N ILE A 248 -33.60 5.52 -1.94
CA ILE A 248 -32.29 4.92 -1.69
C ILE A 248 -31.43 6.05 -1.11
N CYS A 249 -31.04 5.94 0.15
CA CYS A 249 -30.05 6.85 0.74
C CYS A 249 -28.66 6.24 0.43
N PRO A 250 -27.86 6.77 -0.52
CA PRO A 250 -26.47 6.38 -0.62
C PRO A 250 -25.74 6.92 0.62
N GLN A 251 -25.39 6.04 1.55
CA GLN A 251 -24.50 6.40 2.65
C GLN A 251 -23.09 5.94 2.31
N TYR A 252 -22.22 6.89 2.01
CA TYR A 252 -20.78 6.64 1.92
C TYR A 252 -20.20 6.77 3.32
N VAL A 253 -19.74 5.66 3.90
CA VAL A 253 -18.94 5.70 5.13
C VAL A 253 -17.47 5.73 4.72
N TYR A 254 -16.87 6.91 4.76
CA TYR A 254 -15.42 7.04 4.66
C TYR A 254 -14.83 6.80 6.05
N GLY A 255 -14.25 5.61 6.26
CA GLY A 255 -13.35 5.36 7.38
C GLY A 255 -12.02 6.08 7.16
N VAL A 256 -12.00 7.40 7.37
CA VAL A 256 -10.75 8.20 7.35
C VAL A 256 -10.54 8.75 8.75
N ASN A 257 -9.71 8.08 9.55
CA ASN A 257 -9.13 8.73 10.72
C ASN A 257 -7.95 9.58 10.23
N LYS A 258 -8.23 10.81 9.81
CA LYS A 258 -7.20 11.80 9.48
C LYS A 258 -6.80 12.53 10.77
N GLY A 259 -5.63 12.20 11.29
CA GLY A 259 -4.85 13.20 12.02
C GLY A 259 -4.41 14.29 11.04
N GLY A 260 -4.79 15.54 11.31
CA GLY A 260 -4.10 16.74 10.82
C GLY A 260 -4.64 17.43 9.56
N ASN A 261 -5.06 18.68 9.77
CA ASN A 261 -5.32 19.78 8.84
C ASN A 261 -6.56 19.75 7.93
N SER A 262 -7.56 20.46 8.42
CA SER A 262 -8.59 21.22 7.71
C SER A 262 -8.03 22.05 6.54
N GLY A 263 -8.61 21.91 5.34
CA GLY A 263 -8.46 22.94 4.30
C GLY A 263 -8.49 22.55 2.82
N ALA A 264 -8.78 21.30 2.42
CA ALA A 264 -8.82 20.96 0.99
C ALA A 264 -10.18 20.34 0.59
N ASN A 265 -10.98 21.11 -0.14
CA ASN A 265 -12.12 20.60 -0.91
C ASN A 265 -11.61 19.57 -1.92
N THR A 266 -11.91 18.29 -1.70
CA THR A 266 -11.58 17.20 -2.61
C THR A 266 -12.86 16.80 -3.36
N THR A 267 -12.92 17.14 -4.64
CA THR A 267 -13.99 16.72 -5.56
C THR A 267 -13.70 15.30 -6.05
N TRP A 268 -14.63 14.37 -5.90
CA TRP A 268 -14.46 12.97 -6.33
C TRP A 268 -15.35 12.67 -7.54
N CYS A 269 -14.78 12.06 -8.59
CA CYS A 269 -15.54 11.54 -9.74
C CYS A 269 -15.62 10.01 -9.63
N HIS A 270 -16.82 9.43 -9.78
CA HIS A 270 -17.03 7.98 -9.85
C HIS A 270 -17.30 7.55 -11.30
N THR A 271 -16.67 6.45 -11.74
CA THR A 271 -17.01 5.76 -12.99
C THR A 271 -17.58 4.39 -12.65
N TYR A 272 -18.81 4.10 -13.08
CA TYR A 272 -19.41 2.77 -12.97
C TYR A 272 -19.26 2.03 -14.31
N LYS A 273 -18.95 0.74 -14.26
CA LYS A 273 -19.13 -0.19 -15.39
C LYS A 273 -19.98 -1.36 -14.89
N ASP A 274 -20.93 -1.79 -15.71
CA ASP A 274 -21.74 -2.98 -15.43
C ASP A 274 -20.93 -4.28 -15.57
N GLU A 275 -21.51 -5.37 -15.08
CA GLU A 275 -20.87 -6.70 -14.96
C GLU A 275 -20.51 -7.36 -16.31
N TRP A 276 -20.85 -6.73 -17.44
CA TRP A 276 -20.56 -7.24 -18.78
C TRP A 276 -19.59 -6.36 -19.58
N GLY A 277 -19.06 -5.30 -18.97
CA GLY A 277 -18.00 -4.49 -19.56
C GLY A 277 -18.47 -3.59 -20.72
N ASN A 278 -19.76 -3.34 -20.87
CA ASN A 278 -20.27 -2.37 -21.82
C ASN A 278 -20.35 -0.97 -21.17
N PRO A 279 -20.06 0.12 -21.91
CA PRO A 279 -20.27 1.48 -21.43
C PRO A 279 -21.77 1.78 -21.39
N GLY A 280 -22.42 1.52 -20.27
CA GLY A 280 -23.82 1.91 -20.03
C GLY A 280 -23.93 3.39 -19.69
N GLY A 281 -24.44 4.19 -20.64
CA GLY A 281 -25.10 5.49 -20.41
C GLY A 281 -24.24 6.63 -19.85
N ASP A 282 -23.79 7.52 -20.73
CA ASP A 282 -23.23 8.82 -20.36
C ASP A 282 -24.23 9.66 -19.55
N LEU A 283 -23.93 9.90 -18.27
CA LEU A 283 -24.30 11.13 -17.58
C LEU A 283 -23.02 11.94 -17.37
N THR A 284 -22.68 12.71 -18.41
CA THR A 284 -21.57 13.65 -18.42
C THR A 284 -21.95 14.93 -17.68
N SER A 285 -21.46 15.11 -16.46
CA SER A 285 -21.17 16.44 -15.95
C SER A 285 -19.87 16.42 -15.14
N CYS A 286 -18.75 16.53 -15.83
CA CYS A 286 -17.46 16.82 -15.23
C CYS A 286 -16.97 18.15 -15.81
N ASN A 287 -17.02 19.23 -15.01
CA ASN A 287 -16.28 20.44 -15.31
C ASN A 287 -14.88 20.29 -14.70
N GLY A 288 -13.90 19.89 -15.51
CA GLY A 288 -12.49 19.80 -15.12
C GLY A 288 -11.78 18.53 -15.59
N ASN A 289 -10.56 18.69 -16.11
CA ASN A 289 -9.71 17.63 -16.67
C ASN A 289 -9.39 16.52 -15.66
N VAL A 290 -9.69 15.26 -16.01
CA VAL A 290 -9.37 14.07 -15.20
C VAL A 290 -8.26 13.25 -15.88
N THR A 291 -7.19 12.99 -15.15
CA THR A 291 -6.18 11.96 -15.48
C THR A 291 -6.58 10.63 -14.83
N SER A 292 -6.76 9.60 -15.66
CA SER A 292 -7.21 8.24 -15.30
C SER A 292 -6.22 7.43 -14.47
N GLY A 293 -6.71 6.59 -13.53
CA GLY A 293 -5.92 5.49 -12.98
C GLY A 293 -6.46 4.80 -11.74
N VAL A 294 -7.61 4.10 -11.81
CA VAL A 294 -7.96 3.08 -10.81
C VAL A 294 -8.60 1.90 -11.53
N SER A 295 -7.92 0.76 -11.55
CA SER A 295 -8.52 -0.53 -11.84
C SER A 295 -8.19 -1.44 -10.68
N ASP A 296 -9.17 -1.74 -9.83
CA ASP A 296 -9.08 -2.90 -8.97
C ASP A 296 -10.33 -3.75 -9.15
N ARG A 297 -10.10 -5.00 -9.54
CA ARG A 297 -11.11 -6.03 -9.76
C ARG A 297 -11.02 -6.98 -8.58
N ARG A 298 -12.00 -6.88 -7.68
CA ARG A 298 -12.60 -8.00 -6.93
C ARG A 298 -13.68 -7.47 -6.00
N VAL A 299 -14.95 -7.70 -6.38
CA VAL A 299 -16.08 -7.66 -5.46
C VAL A 299 -16.62 -9.08 -5.41
N ILE A 300 -16.58 -9.70 -4.24
CA ILE A 300 -17.28 -10.95 -3.97
C ILE A 300 -18.56 -10.54 -3.23
N CYS A 301 -19.68 -10.49 -3.95
CA CYS A 301 -20.99 -10.39 -3.34
C CYS A 301 -21.53 -11.81 -3.11
N GLY A 302 -21.71 -12.18 -1.85
CA GLY A 302 -22.52 -13.33 -1.46
C GLY A 302 -23.82 -12.83 -0.86
N CYS A 303 -24.94 -13.06 -1.54
CA CYS A 303 -26.26 -13.02 -0.92
C CYS A 303 -26.57 -14.44 -0.42
N GLN A 304 -26.89 -14.60 0.87
CA GLN A 304 -27.64 -15.75 1.34
C GLN A 304 -29.03 -15.26 1.77
N ASN A 305 -30.03 -16.06 1.37
CA ASN A 305 -31.47 -15.82 1.57
C ASN A 305 -31.85 -15.76 3.06
#